data_AF-A0A3E4S7G5-F1
#
_entry.id   AF-A0A3E4S7G5-F1
#
_cell.length_a   1.000
_cell.length_b   1.000
_cell.length_c   1.000
_cell.angle_alpha   90.00
_cell.angle_beta   90.00
_cell.angle_gamma   90.00
#
_symmetry.space_group_name_H-M   'P 1'
#
loop_
_entity.id
_entity.type
_entity.pdbx_description
1 polymer ?
#
loop_
_entity_poly.entity_id
_entity_poly.type
_entity_poly.pdbx_seq_one_letter_code
_entity_poly.pdbx_strand_id
1 'polypeptide(L)'
;MGVGLADVAAEYVRLHRVERQSLQIRSVNRVELTVIQNLWADRVGKARLDIRSAPEVVMRAIERSKRGHELFGRVRETPVLVVYELKTLT
;
A
#
# COMPACT_ATOMS: atom_id res chain seq x y z
N MET A 1 -15.23 13.28 3.75
CA MET A 1 -14.88 11.84 3.89
C MET A 1 -13.37 11.74 3.81
N GLY A 2 -12.70 11.31 4.87
CA GLY A 2 -11.23 11.33 4.95
C GLY A 2 -10.59 10.31 4.01
N VAL A 3 -9.43 10.66 3.45
CA VAL A 3 -8.66 9.77 2.56
C VAL A 3 -8.14 8.56 3.35
N GLY A 4 -8.46 7.36 2.89
CA GLY A 4 -8.02 6.12 3.50
C GLY A 4 -6.56 5.79 3.16
N LEU A 5 -5.88 5.04 4.03
CA LEU A 5 -4.49 4.61 3.79
C LEU A 5 -4.38 3.71 2.54
N ALA A 6 -5.41 2.90 2.28
CA ALA A 6 -5.48 2.08 1.06
C ALA A 6 -5.57 2.93 -0.22
N ASP A 7 -6.25 4.07 -0.18
CA ASP A 7 -6.34 4.97 -1.33
C ASP A 7 -4.99 5.63 -1.63
N VAL A 8 -4.25 6.04 -0.60
CA VAL A 8 -2.89 6.60 -0.75
C VAL A 8 -1.91 5.56 -1.28
N ALA A 9 -2.00 4.31 -0.80
CA ALA A 9 -1.20 3.21 -1.31
C ALA A 9 -1.45 3.00 -2.81
N ALA A 10 -2.73 3.00 -3.23
CA ALA A 10 -3.10 2.83 -4.62
C ALA A 10 -2.61 3.99 -5.51
N GLU A 11 -2.71 5.23 -5.03
CA GLU A 11 -2.20 6.41 -5.74
C GLU A 11 -0.68 6.37 -5.89
N TYR A 12 0.04 6.03 -4.82
CA TYR A 12 1.50 5.91 -4.84
C TYR A 12 1.96 4.94 -5.94
N VAL A 13 1.36 3.75 -6.01
CA VAL A 13 1.67 2.74 -7.04
C VAL A 13 1.36 3.26 -8.45
N ARG A 14 0.25 3.98 -8.64
CA ARG A 14 -0.11 4.56 -9.94
C ARG A 14 0.86 5.64 -10.41
N LEU A 15 1.37 6.47 -9.51
CA LEU A 15 2.29 7.57 -9.83
C LEU A 15 3.72 7.08 -10.12
N HIS A 16 4.15 5.99 -9.47
CA HIS A 16 5.49 5.42 -9.65
C HIS A 16 5.54 4.34 -10.76
N ARG A 17 4.62 4.42 -11.72
CA ARG A 17 4.41 3.49 -12.85
C ARG A 17 5.47 3.64 -13.96
N VAL A 18 6.75 3.67 -13.61
CA VAL A 18 7.84 3.68 -14.60
C VAL A 18 7.95 2.26 -15.17
N GLU A 19 7.30 2.07 -16.32
CA GLU A 19 7.54 1.05 -17.36
C GLU A 19 7.99 -0.35 -16.87
N ARG A 20 7.04 -1.29 -16.83
CA ARG A 20 7.23 -2.77 -16.77
C ARG A 20 7.65 -3.43 -15.46
N GLN A 21 7.86 -2.74 -14.34
CA GLN A 21 8.09 -3.43 -13.07
C GLN A 21 7.02 -3.09 -12.02
N SER A 22 5.98 -3.94 -12.05
CA SER A 22 5.13 -4.30 -10.91
C SER A 22 4.09 -3.27 -10.46
N LEU A 23 2.82 -3.50 -10.84
CA LEU A 23 1.62 -2.94 -10.19
C LEU A 23 1.44 -3.45 -8.75
N GLN A 24 2.53 -3.75 -8.06
CA GLN A 24 2.60 -4.67 -6.96
C GLN A 24 3.25 -3.97 -5.77
N ILE A 25 2.52 -3.90 -4.66
CA ILE A 25 3.12 -3.58 -3.36
C ILE A 25 3.65 -4.89 -2.80
N ARG A 26 4.96 -4.96 -2.53
CA ARG A 26 5.57 -6.11 -1.85
C ARG A 26 5.49 -5.90 -0.35
N SER A 27 4.95 -6.87 0.39
CA SER A 27 4.83 -6.78 1.86
C SER A 27 6.17 -6.61 2.59
N VAL A 28 7.27 -6.99 1.93
CA VAL A 28 8.64 -6.91 2.45
C VAL A 28 9.35 -5.59 2.14
N ASN A 29 8.80 -4.73 1.28
CA ASN A 29 9.45 -3.48 0.89
C ASN A 29 9.19 -2.37 1.94
N ARG A 30 9.95 -2.43 3.03
CA ARG A 30 9.73 -1.57 4.22
C ARG A 30 9.86 -0.08 3.92
N VAL A 31 10.78 0.31 3.02
CA VAL A 31 11.00 1.72 2.67
C VAL A 31 9.77 2.27 1.96
N GLU A 32 9.30 1.58 0.93
CA GLU A 32 8.10 1.95 0.17
C GLU A 32 6.87 2.08 1.07
N LEU A 33 6.63 1.09 1.93
CA LEU A 33 5.49 1.11 2.85
C LEU A 33 5.60 2.27 3.86
N THR A 34 6.81 2.64 4.28
CA THR A 34 7.02 3.80 5.16
C THR A 34 6.70 5.11 4.47
N VAL A 35 7.08 5.24 3.19
CA VAL A 35 6.72 6.42 2.38
C VAL A 35 5.20 6.53 2.23
N ILE A 36 4.51 5.45 1.90
CA ILE A 36 3.04 5.42 1.77
C ILE A 36 2.36 5.85 3.07
N GLN A 37 2.79 5.30 4.21
CA GLN A 37 2.21 5.65 5.51
C GLN A 37 2.42 7.12 5.85
N ASN A 38 3.61 7.67 5.62
CA ASN A 38 3.93 9.06 5.92
C ASN A 38 3.18 10.03 5.00
N LEU A 39 3.03 9.71 3.71
CA LEU A 39 2.20 10.48 2.78
C LEU A 39 0.75 10.53 3.23
N TRP A 40 0.20 9.40 3.70
CA TRP A 40 -1.14 9.38 4.26
C TRP A 40 -1.23 10.20 5.55
N ALA A 41 -0.28 10.04 6.47
CA ALA A 41 -0.25 10.74 7.74
C ALA A 41 -0.26 12.26 7.56
N ASP A 42 0.54 12.77 6.63
CA ASP A 42 0.58 14.18 6.27
C ASP A 42 -0.76 14.69 5.75
N ARG A 43 -1.45 13.90 4.90
CA ARG A 43 -2.75 14.26 4.31
C ARG A 43 -3.89 14.31 5.33
N VAL A 44 -3.83 13.50 6.38
CA VAL A 44 -4.90 13.38 7.39
C VAL A 44 -4.55 14.01 8.75
N GLY A 45 -3.40 14.68 8.86
CA GLY A 45 -2.94 15.30 10.10
C GLY A 45 -2.63 14.29 11.20
N LYS A 46 -2.10 13.11 10.85
CA LYS A 46 -1.67 12.06 11.78
C LYS A 46 -0.15 12.02 11.89
N ALA A 47 0.34 11.32 12.91
CA ALA A 47 1.78 11.13 13.10
C ALA A 47 2.38 10.21 12.01
N ARG A 48 3.54 10.62 11.51
CA ARG A 48 4.43 9.78 10.71
C ARG A 48 4.94 8.61 11.55
N LEU A 49 5.15 7.47 10.93
CA LEU A 49 5.71 6.28 11.57
C LEU A 49 7.09 5.97 10.98
N ASP A 50 7.88 5.24 11.75
CA ASP A 50 9.19 4.78 11.33
C ASP A 50 9.11 3.48 10.53
N ILE A 51 10.27 3.06 9.99
CA ILE A 51 10.40 1.84 9.19
C ILE A 51 10.09 0.53 9.95
N ARG A 52 9.96 0.60 11.28
CA ARG A 52 9.61 -0.55 12.13
C ARG A 52 8.12 -0.76 12.19
N SER A 53 7.35 0.31 12.31
CA SER A 53 5.88 0.24 12.50
C SER A 53 5.08 0.54 11.24
N ALA A 54 5.57 1.40 10.35
CA ALA A 54 4.83 1.82 9.16
C ALA A 54 4.43 0.64 8.23
N PRO A 55 5.31 -0.35 7.95
CA PRO A 55 4.96 -1.46 7.08
C PRO A 55 3.72 -2.22 7.52
N GLU A 56 3.66 -2.59 8.80
CA GLU A 56 2.54 -3.38 9.33
C GLU A 56 1.21 -2.63 9.25
N VAL A 57 1.22 -1.31 9.49
CA VAL A 57 0.02 -0.47 9.42
C VAL A 57 -0.53 -0.41 8.00
N VAL A 58 0.34 -0.25 6.99
CA VAL A 58 -0.06 -0.25 5.57
C VAL A 58 -0.63 -1.62 5.19
N MET A 59 0.06 -2.71 5.55
CA MET A 59 -0.41 -4.07 5.22
C MET A 59 -1.77 -4.35 5.84
N ARG A 60 -1.96 -4.06 7.14
CA ARG A 60 -3.25 -4.23 7.81
C ARG A 60 -4.35 -3.41 7.16
N ALA A 61 -4.06 -2.20 6.69
CA ALA A 61 -5.06 -1.37 6.02
C ALA A 61 -5.50 -1.97 4.67
N ILE A 62 -4.57 -2.52 3.90
CA ILE A 62 -4.87 -3.20 2.63
C ILE A 62 -5.67 -4.50 2.89
N GLU A 63 -5.30 -5.27 3.91
CA GLU A 63 -5.89 -6.59 4.19
C GLU A 63 -7.18 -6.59 5.00
N ARG A 64 -7.47 -5.53 5.77
CA ARG A 64 -8.62 -5.51 6.69
C ARG A 64 -9.69 -4.51 6.30
N SER A 65 -9.44 -3.63 5.33
CA SER A 65 -10.44 -2.67 4.89
C SER A 65 -11.19 -3.14 3.65
N LYS A 66 -12.50 -2.83 3.58
CA LYS A 66 -13.31 -3.06 2.37
C LYS A 66 -12.66 -2.42 1.15
N ARG A 67 -12.18 -1.19 1.30
CA ARG A 67 -11.51 -0.42 0.23
C ARG A 67 -10.20 -1.06 -0.22
N GLY A 68 -9.42 -1.61 0.69
CA GLY A 68 -8.21 -2.37 0.37
C GLY A 68 -8.52 -3.58 -0.51
N HIS A 69 -9.56 -4.35 -0.18
CA HIS A 69 -10.00 -5.48 -0.99
C HIS A 69 -10.60 -5.08 -2.36
N GLU A 70 -11.22 -3.91 -2.46
CA GLU A 70 -11.69 -3.36 -3.74
C GLU A 70 -10.53 -2.96 -4.66
N LEU A 71 -9.47 -2.39 -4.09
CA LEU A 71 -8.34 -1.83 -4.84
C LEU A 71 -7.22 -2.83 -5.14
N PHE A 72 -7.03 -3.84 -4.28
CA PHE A 72 -5.89 -4.76 -4.36
C PHE A 72 -6.32 -6.22 -4.48
N GLY A 73 -5.61 -6.98 -5.31
CA GLY A 73 -5.61 -8.43 -5.37
C GLY A 73 -4.38 -8.98 -4.65
N ARG A 74 -4.56 -9.94 -3.74
CA ARG A 74 -3.46 -10.60 -3.02
C ARG A 74 -2.92 -11.77 -3.84
N VAL A 75 -1.68 -11.66 -4.30
CA VAL A 75 -0.96 -12.71 -5.03
C VAL A 75 0.16 -13.24 -4.14
N ARG A 76 0.19 -14.55 -3.93
CA ARG A 76 1.26 -15.20 -3.17
C ARG A 76 2.29 -15.70 -4.17
N GLU A 77 3.40 -14.98 -4.33
CA GLU A 77 4.47 -15.37 -5.24
C GLU A 77 5.33 -16.49 -4.65
N THR A 78 5.58 -16.49 -3.34
CA THR A 78 6.26 -17.57 -2.61
C THR A 78 5.68 -17.70 -1.18
N PRO A 79 6.04 -18.74 -0.39
CA PRO A 79 5.57 -18.85 0.99
C PRO A 79 5.86 -17.62 1.85
N VAL A 80 6.94 -16.88 1.54
CA VAL A 80 7.45 -15.71 2.29
C VAL A 80 7.18 -14.37 1.61
N LEU A 81 6.82 -14.36 0.32
CA LEU A 81 6.55 -13.14 -0.45
C LEU A 81 5.06 -13.07 -0.81
N VAL A 82 4.39 -12.10 -0.20
CA VAL A 82 3.02 -11.73 -0.56
C VAL A 82 3.07 -10.39 -1.27
N VAL A 83 2.34 -10.35 -2.37
CA VAL A 83 2.29 -9.23 -3.27
C VAL A 83 0.86 -8.76 -3.42
N TYR A 84 0.66 -7.45 -3.48
CA TYR A 84 -0.65 -6.82 -3.58
C TYR A 84 -0.71 -6.07 -4.90
N GLU A 85 -1.37 -6.69 -5.87
CA GLU A 85 -1.55 -6.14 -7.21
C GLU A 85 -2.70 -5.15 -7.23
N LEU A 86 -2.48 -3.97 -7.79
CA LEU A 86 -3.56 -3.02 -8.01
C LEU A 86 -4.53 -3.60 -9.05
N LYS A 87 -5.80 -3.74 -8.68
CA LYS A 87 -6.84 -4.11 -9.62
C LYS A 87 -7.04 -2.97 -10.62
N THR A 88 -6.96 -3.29 -11.91
CA THR A 88 -7.47 -2.39 -12.95
C THR A 88 -8.97 -2.27 -12.76
N LEU A 89 -9.41 -1.07 -12.34
CA LEU A 89 -10.81 -0.68 -12.38
C LEU A 89 -11.20 -0.59 -13.87
N THR A 90 -11.75 -1.68 -14.41
CA THR A 90 -12.57 -1.66 -15.64
C THR A 90 -13.91 -1.05 -15.35
#